data_AF-A0A5C1DEV1-F1
#
_entry.id   AF-A0A5C1DEV1-F1
#
_cell.length_a   1.000
_cell.length_b   1.000
_cell.length_c   1.000
_cell.angle_alpha   90.00
_cell.angle_beta   90.00
_cell.angle_gamma   90.00
#
_symmetry.space_group_name_H-M   'P 1'
#
loop_
_entity.id
_entity.type
_entity.pdbx_description
1 polymer ?
#
loop_
_entity_poly.entity_id
_entity_poly.type
_entity_poly.pdbx_seq_one_letter_code
_entity_poly.pdbx_strand_id
1 'polypeptide(L)'
;MTATPCGLALLCIIVLFLLHALWRLGASRDGAALACFAAAYLILATLLHQHAEPVLIAPLMLPFVYVYAWLSLAAAMWIAARARPSRNTLSFPGCEPKLAALFASQLALLIGVLAVSPWLGQAPLAVYLMAPPLTMAVSYLCYRLQLLEMRRGDVCGTRWLYWGALCLLGPLLLACLKVWAVPMLLDLT
;
A
#
# COMPACT_ATOMS: atom_id res chain seq x y z
N MET A 1 -20.73 -12.19 -19.82
CA MET A 1 -20.79 -11.86 -18.38
C MET A 1 -20.97 -10.36 -18.27
N THR A 2 -22.15 -9.88 -17.88
CA THR A 2 -22.41 -8.45 -17.68
C THR A 2 -21.78 -8.01 -16.36
N ALA A 3 -20.92 -7.00 -16.39
CA ALA A 3 -20.33 -6.46 -15.16
C ALA A 3 -21.45 -5.91 -14.26
N THR A 4 -21.57 -6.44 -13.05
CA THR A 4 -22.52 -5.90 -12.06
C THR A 4 -22.10 -4.47 -11.67
N PRO A 5 -23.03 -3.58 -11.28
CA PRO A 5 -22.69 -2.23 -10.83
C PRO A 5 -21.63 -2.23 -9.71
N CYS A 6 -21.68 -3.23 -8.83
CA CYS A 6 -20.68 -3.45 -7.78
C CYS A 6 -19.30 -3.77 -8.37
N GLY A 7 -19.21 -4.69 -9.33
CA GLY A 7 -17.96 -5.02 -10.01
C GLY A 7 -17.32 -3.82 -10.73
N LEU A 8 -18.14 -2.97 -11.37
CA LEU A 8 -17.66 -1.73 -11.97
C LEU A 8 -17.12 -0.75 -10.93
N ALA A 9 -17.80 -0.59 -9.79
CA ALA A 9 -17.32 0.27 -8.71
C ALA A 9 -15.96 -0.20 -8.14
N LEU A 10 -15.80 -1.50 -7.93
CA LEU A 10 -14.54 -2.09 -7.45
C LEU A 10 -13.41 -1.91 -8.47
N LEU A 11 -13.69 -2.09 -9.77
CA LEU A 11 -12.72 -1.84 -10.84
C LEU A 11 -12.33 -0.36 -10.90
N CYS A 12 -13.28 0.57 -10.74
CA CYS A 12 -13.01 2.00 -10.69
C CYS A 12 -12.03 2.35 -9.55
N ILE A 13 -12.17 1.73 -8.37
CA ILE A 13 -11.23 1.94 -7.26
C ILE A 13 -9.81 1.53 -7.69
N ILE A 14 -9.66 0.37 -8.34
CA ILE A 14 -8.37 -0.12 -8.82
C ILE A 14 -7.73 0.88 -9.79
N VAL A 15 -8.47 1.29 -10.82
CA VAL A 15 -7.98 2.19 -11.86
C VAL A 15 -7.62 3.56 -11.28
N LEU A 16 -8.47 4.12 -10.44
CA LEU A 16 -8.22 5.43 -9.82
C LEU A 16 -7.00 5.42 -8.90
N PHE A 17 -6.82 4.35 -8.12
CA PHE A 17 -5.65 4.23 -7.26
C PHE A 17 -4.36 4.10 -8.08
N LEU A 18 -4.37 3.29 -9.14
CA LEU A 18 -3.23 3.17 -10.05
C LEU A 18 -2.88 4.53 -10.68
N LEU A 19 -3.87 5.20 -11.27
CA LEU A 19 -3.67 6.51 -11.89
C LEU A 19 -3.15 7.52 -10.87
N HIS A 20 -3.66 7.48 -9.64
CA HIS A 20 -3.17 8.32 -8.56
C HIS A 20 -1.69 8.05 -8.25
N ALA A 21 -1.30 6.78 -8.09
CA ALA A 21 0.08 6.39 -7.79
C ALA A 21 1.04 6.82 -8.92
N LEU A 22 0.70 6.54 -10.18
CA LEU A 22 1.49 6.93 -11.34
C LEU A 22 1.61 8.46 -11.47
N TRP A 23 0.49 9.17 -11.29
CA TRP A 23 0.49 10.63 -11.30
C TRP A 23 1.36 11.22 -10.20
N ARG A 24 1.35 10.64 -8.99
CA ARG A 24 2.22 11.09 -7.89
C ARG A 24 3.69 10.82 -8.17
N LEU A 25 4.03 9.65 -8.69
CA LEU A 25 5.40 9.30 -9.08
C LEU A 25 5.93 10.21 -10.19
N GLY A 26 5.11 10.51 -11.21
CA GLY A 26 5.50 11.42 -12.30
C GLY A 26 5.58 12.88 -11.86
N ALA A 27 4.63 13.34 -11.03
CA ALA A 27 4.58 14.73 -10.58
C ALA A 27 5.71 15.10 -9.60
N SER A 28 6.24 14.14 -8.84
CA SER A 28 7.32 14.39 -7.88
C SER A 28 8.68 14.64 -8.53
N ARG A 29 8.84 14.23 -9.80
CA ARG A 29 10.10 14.30 -10.55
C ARG A 29 11.30 13.69 -9.82
N ASP A 30 11.07 12.76 -8.89
CA ASP A 30 12.13 12.03 -8.18
C ASP A 30 12.54 10.79 -8.99
N GLY A 31 13.67 10.89 -9.69
CA GLY A 31 14.21 9.78 -10.48
C GLY A 31 14.52 8.53 -9.65
N ALA A 32 14.86 8.68 -8.36
CA ALA A 32 15.10 7.54 -7.49
C ALA A 32 13.79 6.81 -7.15
N ALA A 33 12.69 7.54 -6.98
CA ALA A 33 11.38 6.94 -6.75
C ALA A 33 10.89 6.15 -7.97
N LEU A 34 11.07 6.70 -9.17
CA LEU A 34 10.74 6.01 -10.42
C LEU A 34 11.61 4.76 -10.61
N ALA A 35 12.91 4.85 -10.34
CA ALA A 35 13.81 3.71 -10.40
C ALA A 35 13.46 2.63 -9.37
N CYS A 36 13.13 2.99 -8.13
CA CYS A 36 12.67 2.05 -7.11
C CYS A 36 11.35 1.41 -7.51
N PHE A 37 10.43 2.15 -8.11
CA PHE A 37 9.18 1.61 -8.62
C PHE A 37 9.47 0.60 -9.74
N ALA A 38 10.25 0.94 -10.76
CA ALA A 38 10.63 -0.01 -11.82
C ALA A 38 11.34 -1.26 -11.27
N ALA A 39 12.30 -1.09 -10.35
CA ALA A 39 13.03 -2.19 -9.73
C ALA A 39 12.10 -3.12 -8.93
N ALA A 40 11.13 -2.55 -8.19
CA ALA A 40 10.18 -3.33 -7.41
C ALA A 40 9.32 -4.25 -8.29
N TYR A 41 9.08 -3.87 -9.55
CA TYR A 41 8.33 -4.69 -10.51
C TYR A 41 9.14 -5.91 -10.89
N LEU A 42 10.40 -5.67 -11.26
CA LEU A 42 11.31 -6.70 -11.71
C LEU A 42 11.58 -7.69 -10.58
N ILE A 43 11.75 -7.20 -9.35
CA ILE A 43 11.88 -8.05 -8.15
C ILE A 43 10.62 -8.90 -7.96
N LEU A 44 9.43 -8.30 -8.00
CA LEU A 44 8.19 -9.04 -7.81
C LEU A 44 7.95 -10.06 -8.94
N ALA A 45 8.22 -9.68 -10.19
CA ALA A 45 8.13 -10.52 -11.37
C ALA A 45 9.09 -11.71 -11.29
N THR A 46 10.34 -11.48 -10.90
CA THR A 46 11.35 -12.55 -10.76
C THR A 46 11.03 -13.49 -9.60
N LEU A 47 10.61 -12.96 -8.44
CA LEU A 47 10.21 -13.78 -7.30
C LEU A 47 9.03 -14.69 -7.64
N LEU A 48 8.03 -14.16 -8.34
CA LEU A 48 6.85 -14.95 -8.72
C LEU A 48 7.14 -15.91 -9.87
N HIS A 49 8.08 -15.59 -10.76
CA HIS A 49 8.52 -16.52 -11.79
C HIS A 49 9.31 -17.72 -11.22
N GLN A 50 10.10 -17.50 -10.16
CA GLN A 50 10.88 -18.57 -9.51
C GLN A 50 10.03 -19.51 -8.65
N HIS A 51 8.87 -19.06 -8.16
CA HIS A 51 7.93 -19.88 -7.42
C HIS A 51 6.84 -20.45 -8.34
N ALA A 52 7.17 -21.55 -9.02
CA ALA A 52 6.30 -22.24 -9.99
C ALA A 52 4.99 -22.82 -9.41
N GLU A 53 4.84 -22.88 -8.08
CA GLU A 53 3.55 -23.07 -7.42
C GLU A 53 3.39 -22.04 -6.30
N PRO A 54 2.38 -21.15 -6.36
CA PRO A 54 1.24 -21.31 -5.45
C PRO A 54 -0.08 -20.64 -5.95
N VAL A 55 -1.20 -21.38 -5.93
CA VAL A 55 -2.55 -20.89 -6.29
C VAL A 55 -2.96 -19.60 -5.53
N LEU A 56 -2.38 -19.34 -4.35
CA LEU A 56 -2.67 -18.18 -3.51
C LEU A 56 -1.95 -16.86 -3.89
N ILE A 57 -0.82 -16.92 -4.59
CA ILE A 57 0.02 -15.72 -4.85
C ILE A 57 0.06 -15.39 -6.35
N ALA A 58 -0.36 -16.31 -7.22
CA ALA A 58 -0.52 -16.09 -8.66
C ALA A 58 -1.28 -14.78 -9.04
N PRO A 59 -2.30 -14.33 -8.29
CA PRO A 59 -2.97 -13.05 -8.59
C PRO A 59 -2.05 -11.83 -8.54
N LEU A 60 -0.97 -11.84 -7.74
CA LEU A 60 0.01 -10.74 -7.70
C LEU A 60 0.76 -10.55 -9.03
N MET A 61 0.67 -11.52 -9.94
CA MET A 61 1.15 -11.41 -11.32
C MET A 61 0.25 -10.60 -12.23
N LEU A 62 -0.98 -10.30 -11.84
CA LEU A 62 -1.80 -9.36 -12.60
C LEU A 62 -1.22 -7.96 -12.40
N PRO A 63 -0.49 -7.41 -13.39
CA PRO A 63 -0.03 -6.04 -13.30
C PRO A 63 -1.27 -5.15 -13.12
N PHE A 64 -1.10 -4.02 -12.45
CA PHE A 64 -2.18 -3.03 -12.21
C PHE A 64 -3.21 -3.41 -11.14
N VAL A 65 -3.37 -4.69 -10.77
CA VAL A 65 -4.32 -5.09 -9.72
C VAL A 65 -3.69 -4.99 -8.32
N TYR A 66 -2.38 -5.22 -8.19
CA TYR A 66 -1.67 -5.22 -6.90
C TYR A 66 -0.70 -4.05 -6.73
N VAL A 67 -1.07 -2.87 -7.27
CA VAL A 67 -0.21 -1.67 -7.28
C VAL A 67 0.28 -1.29 -5.89
N TYR A 68 -0.53 -1.49 -4.85
CA TYR A 68 -0.12 -1.21 -3.47
C TYR A 68 1.05 -2.09 -3.01
N ALA A 69 1.11 -3.37 -3.40
CA ALA A 69 2.21 -4.26 -3.05
C ALA A 69 3.49 -3.84 -3.75
N TRP A 70 3.37 -3.50 -5.04
CA TRP A 70 4.46 -2.97 -5.83
C TRP A 70 5.00 -1.64 -5.24
N LEU A 71 4.09 -0.76 -4.83
CA LEU A 71 4.40 0.51 -4.20
C LEU A 71 5.01 0.35 -2.80
N SER A 72 4.64 -0.67 -2.05
CA SER A 72 5.26 -0.99 -0.75
C SER A 72 6.69 -1.52 -0.88
N LEU A 73 6.98 -2.36 -1.89
CA LEU A 73 8.34 -2.78 -2.22
C LEU A 73 9.21 -1.59 -2.66
N ALA A 74 8.66 -0.74 -3.53
CA ALA A 74 9.31 0.50 -3.93
C ALA A 74 9.57 1.43 -2.73
N ALA A 75 8.60 1.54 -1.82
CA ALA A 75 8.73 2.31 -0.59
C ALA A 75 9.85 1.77 0.30
N ALA A 76 9.97 0.44 0.46
CA ALA A 76 11.03 -0.16 1.26
C ALA A 76 12.42 0.26 0.77
N MET A 77 12.65 0.18 -0.55
CA MET A 77 13.93 0.59 -1.16
C MET A 77 14.15 2.11 -1.07
N TRP A 78 13.13 2.90 -1.43
CA TRP A 78 13.25 4.37 -1.45
C TRP A 78 13.45 4.94 -0.05
N ILE A 79 12.70 4.46 0.95
CA ILE A 79 12.83 4.89 2.35
C ILE A 79 14.20 4.50 2.90
N ALA A 80 14.68 3.28 2.63
CA ALA A 80 16.02 2.87 3.06
C ALA A 80 17.13 3.80 2.51
N ALA A 81 16.95 4.34 1.30
CA ALA A 81 17.92 5.24 0.68
C ALA A 81 17.79 6.72 1.10
N ARG A 82 16.59 7.17 1.47
CA ARG A 82 16.29 8.61 1.67
C ARG A 82 16.00 9.01 3.11
N ALA A 83 15.55 8.07 3.94
CA ALA A 83 15.09 8.40 5.27
C ALA A 83 16.24 8.74 6.20
N ARG A 84 16.06 9.78 7.00
CA ARG A 84 16.93 10.12 8.12
C ARG A 84 16.16 9.88 9.41
N PRO A 85 16.43 8.75 10.10
CA PRO A 85 15.81 8.47 11.38
C PRO A 85 16.37 9.45 12.42
N SER A 86 15.46 10.06 13.17
CA SER A 86 15.74 10.86 14.36
C SER A 86 15.07 10.20 15.57
N ARG A 87 15.32 10.74 16.77
CA ARG A 87 14.83 10.17 18.04
C ARG A 87 13.31 9.94 18.04
N ASN A 88 12.55 10.90 17.50
CA ASN A 88 11.08 10.85 17.52
C ASN A 88 10.44 10.90 16.13
N THR A 89 11.24 11.09 15.07
CA THR A 89 10.71 11.32 13.72
C THR A 89 11.51 10.55 12.68
N LEU A 90 10.80 10.10 11.64
CA LEU A 90 11.36 9.62 10.39
C LEU A 90 11.28 10.76 9.38
N SER A 91 12.42 11.40 9.09
CA SER A 91 12.48 12.59 8.22
C SER A 91 12.96 12.26 6.81
N PHE A 92 12.49 13.03 5.83
CA PHE A 92 12.79 12.89 4.40
C PHE A 92 13.27 14.25 3.87
N PRO A 93 14.52 14.64 4.16
CA PRO A 93 15.03 15.97 3.80
C PRO A 93 15.07 16.15 2.27
N GLY A 94 14.63 17.31 1.79
CA GLY A 94 14.64 17.65 0.36
C GLY A 94 13.67 16.85 -0.51
N CYS A 95 12.78 16.06 0.09
CA CYS A 95 11.79 15.25 -0.64
C CYS A 95 10.42 15.94 -0.68
N GLU A 96 9.61 15.65 -1.70
CA GLU A 96 8.22 16.14 -1.76
C GLU A 96 7.37 15.44 -0.68
N PRO A 97 6.65 16.18 0.20
CA PRO A 97 5.85 15.59 1.28
C PRO A 97 4.77 14.62 0.81
N LYS A 98 4.21 14.82 -0.39
CA LYS A 98 3.19 13.93 -0.96
C LYS A 98 3.77 12.57 -1.32
N LEU A 99 4.97 12.56 -1.90
CA LEU A 99 5.67 11.32 -2.24
C LEU A 99 6.14 10.59 -0.98
N ALA A 100 6.75 11.33 -0.04
CA ALA A 100 7.18 10.78 1.24
C ALA A 100 6.01 10.18 2.03
N ALA A 101 4.85 10.84 2.05
CA ALA A 101 3.65 10.33 2.70
C ALA A 101 3.14 9.04 2.04
N LEU A 102 3.12 9.01 0.69
CA LEU A 102 2.67 7.85 -0.07
C LEU A 102 3.54 6.63 0.23
N PHE A 103 4.87 6.77 0.15
CA PHE A 103 5.77 5.66 0.45
C PHE A 103 5.75 5.27 1.93
N ALA A 104 5.78 6.24 2.85
CA ALA A 104 5.75 5.95 4.28
C ALA A 104 4.48 5.20 4.69
N SER A 105 3.32 5.56 4.14
CA SER A 105 2.07 4.87 4.42
C SER A 105 2.02 3.47 3.80
N GLN A 106 2.54 3.29 2.58
CA GLN A 106 2.60 1.98 1.93
C GLN A 106 3.52 1.01 2.66
N LEU A 107 4.66 1.51 3.13
CA LEU A 107 5.58 0.70 3.94
C LEU A 107 4.95 0.35 5.29
N ALA A 108 4.29 1.32 5.94
CA ALA A 108 3.58 1.08 7.20
C ALA A 108 2.52 -0.01 7.05
N LEU A 109 1.71 0.07 5.98
CA LEU A 109 0.67 -0.92 5.72
C LEU A 109 1.26 -2.31 5.46
N LEU A 110 2.31 -2.43 4.66
CA LEU A 110 2.96 -3.71 4.39
C LEU A 110 3.55 -4.32 5.67
N ILE A 111 4.34 -3.55 6.42
CA ILE A 111 4.94 -4.01 7.69
C ILE A 111 3.84 -4.40 8.68
N GLY A 112 2.80 -3.58 8.79
CA GLY A 112 1.64 -3.85 9.62
C GLY A 112 0.95 -5.16 9.26
N VAL A 113 0.65 -5.37 7.99
CA VAL A 113 0.03 -6.62 7.50
C VAL A 113 0.90 -7.82 7.84
N LEU A 114 2.21 -7.77 7.56
CA LEU A 114 3.10 -8.89 7.82
C LEU A 114 3.27 -9.16 9.31
N ALA A 115 3.44 -8.11 10.12
CA ALA A 115 3.65 -8.25 11.56
C ALA A 115 2.39 -8.70 12.28
N VAL A 116 1.23 -8.12 11.96
CA VAL A 116 0.00 -8.30 12.75
C VAL A 116 -0.78 -9.56 12.34
N SER A 117 -0.64 -10.03 11.10
CA SER A 117 -1.41 -11.17 10.57
C SER A 117 -1.32 -12.46 11.40
N PRO A 118 -0.16 -12.88 11.94
CA PRO A 118 -0.07 -14.07 12.79
C PRO A 118 -0.98 -14.01 14.03
N TRP A 119 -1.17 -12.84 14.62
CA TRP A 119 -2.02 -12.66 15.80
C TRP A 119 -3.51 -12.50 15.48
N LEU A 120 -3.84 -12.17 14.23
CA LEU A 120 -5.22 -12.00 13.75
C LEU A 120 -5.68 -13.16 12.85
N GLY A 121 -5.12 -14.35 13.03
CA GLY A 121 -5.52 -15.55 12.28
C GLY A 121 -5.36 -15.41 10.77
N GLN A 122 -4.32 -14.70 10.32
CA GLN A 122 -4.02 -14.40 8.91
C GLN A 122 -5.08 -13.54 8.19
N ALA A 123 -6.06 -12.98 8.90
CA ALA A 123 -7.13 -12.20 8.28
C ALA A 123 -6.65 -10.95 7.51
N PRO A 124 -5.72 -10.11 8.02
CA PRO A 124 -5.23 -8.95 7.28
C PRO A 124 -4.50 -9.36 5.99
N LEU A 125 -3.63 -10.37 6.07
CA LEU A 125 -2.92 -10.90 4.90
C LEU A 125 -3.90 -11.46 3.86
N ALA A 126 -4.92 -12.21 4.30
CA ALA A 126 -5.94 -12.73 3.39
C ALA A 126 -6.66 -11.61 2.63
N VAL A 127 -7.06 -10.52 3.30
CA VAL A 127 -7.69 -9.37 2.63
C VAL A 127 -6.70 -8.64 1.72
N TYR A 128 -5.46 -8.48 2.18
CA TYR A 128 -4.38 -7.87 1.39
C TYR A 128 -4.11 -8.61 0.08
N LEU A 129 -4.33 -9.93 0.04
CA LEU A 129 -4.13 -10.74 -1.16
C LEU A 129 -5.42 -10.92 -1.99
N MET A 130 -6.57 -11.11 -1.34
CA MET A 130 -7.79 -11.56 -1.99
C MET A 130 -8.80 -10.44 -2.26
N ALA A 131 -8.64 -9.26 -1.64
CA ALA A 131 -9.51 -8.11 -1.87
C ALA A 131 -8.71 -6.84 -2.24
N PRO A 132 -8.10 -6.80 -3.44
CA PRO A 132 -7.30 -5.65 -3.89
C PRO A 132 -8.04 -4.29 -3.82
N PRO A 133 -9.32 -4.16 -4.24
CA PRO A 133 -10.04 -2.88 -4.14
C PRO A 133 -10.15 -2.37 -2.71
N LEU A 134 -10.43 -3.25 -1.74
CA LEU A 134 -10.53 -2.88 -0.33
C LEU A 134 -9.17 -2.46 0.22
N THR A 135 -8.11 -3.18 -0.18
CA THR A 135 -6.75 -2.86 0.24
C THR A 135 -6.29 -1.53 -0.34
N MET A 136 -6.68 -1.20 -1.58
CA MET A 136 -6.42 0.12 -2.17
C MET A 136 -7.18 1.25 -1.46
N ALA A 137 -8.43 1.01 -1.05
CA ALA A 137 -9.19 1.99 -0.26
C ALA A 137 -8.50 2.27 1.09
N VAL A 138 -8.08 1.22 1.81
CA VAL A 138 -7.32 1.36 3.08
C VAL A 138 -5.98 2.02 2.83
N SER A 139 -5.24 1.59 1.81
CA SER A 139 -3.95 2.17 1.42
C SER A 139 -4.07 3.67 1.13
N TYR A 140 -5.11 4.08 0.40
CA TYR A 140 -5.35 5.49 0.11
C TYR A 140 -5.72 6.28 1.37
N LEU A 141 -6.52 5.71 2.27
CA LEU A 141 -6.83 6.31 3.56
C LEU A 141 -5.55 6.51 4.40
N CYS A 142 -4.70 5.47 4.51
CA CYS A 142 -3.40 5.54 5.19
C CYS A 142 -2.52 6.63 4.59
N TYR A 143 -2.48 6.76 3.25
CA TYR A 143 -1.78 7.84 2.58
C TYR A 143 -2.31 9.22 2.97
N ARG A 144 -3.64 9.41 2.98
CA ARG A 144 -4.24 10.70 3.33
C ARG A 144 -3.96 11.07 4.78
N LEU A 145 -4.06 10.11 5.70
CA LEU A 145 -3.72 10.28 7.11
C LEU A 145 -2.24 10.66 7.27
N GLN A 146 -1.34 9.93 6.64
CA GLN A 146 0.09 10.20 6.67
C GLN A 146 0.44 11.58 6.09
N LEU A 147 -0.22 11.97 5.00
CA LEU A 147 -0.04 13.28 4.37
C LEU A 147 -0.53 14.41 5.28
N LEU A 148 -1.64 14.21 6.00
CA LEU A 148 -2.14 15.18 6.97
C LEU A 148 -1.12 15.38 8.10
N GLU A 149 -0.53 14.30 8.61
CA GLU A 149 0.51 14.41 9.64
C GLU A 149 1.77 15.11 9.12
N MET A 150 2.28 14.73 7.96
CA MET A 150 3.48 15.35 7.38
C MET A 150 3.30 16.83 7.05
N ARG A 151 2.08 17.29 6.79
CA ARG A 151 1.77 18.72 6.56
C ARG A 151 1.72 19.55 7.83
N ARG A 152 1.57 18.93 9.00
CA ARG A 152 1.53 19.65 10.29
C ARG A 152 2.91 20.01 10.82
N GLY A 153 3.96 19.39 10.28
CA GLY A 153 5.34 19.64 10.68
C GLY A 153 6.06 20.58 9.72
N ASP A 154 7.00 21.36 10.25
CA ASP A 154 7.88 22.23 9.47
C ASP A 154 8.88 21.43 8.62
N VAL A 155 9.16 20.19 9.03
CA VAL A 155 10.06 19.27 8.35
C VAL A 155 9.25 18.15 7.72
N CYS A 156 9.54 17.85 6.45
CA CYS A 156 8.97 16.69 5.76
C CYS A 156 9.35 15.40 6.49
N GLY A 157 8.42 14.87 7.28
CA GLY A 157 8.67 13.71 8.13
C GLY A 157 7.45 13.29 8.94
N THR A 158 7.50 12.10 9.49
CA THR A 158 6.42 11.53 10.31
C THR A 158 6.95 11.17 11.69
N ARG A 159 6.12 11.29 12.72
CA ARG A 159 6.48 10.86 14.07
C ARG A 159 6.47 9.33 14.13
N TRP A 160 7.44 8.73 14.82
CA TRP A 160 7.50 7.27 14.99
C TRP A 160 6.21 6.69 15.59
N LEU A 161 5.63 7.39 16.57
CA LEU A 161 4.37 7.01 17.18
C LEU A 161 3.22 6.97 16.17
N TYR A 162 3.15 7.97 15.28
CA TYR A 162 2.10 8.07 14.28
C TYR A 162 2.26 6.99 13.21
N TRP A 163 3.49 6.81 12.72
CA TRP A 163 3.81 5.77 11.75
C TRP A 163 3.56 4.36 12.33
N GLY A 164 3.96 4.12 13.58
CA GLY A 164 3.68 2.88 14.30
C GLY A 164 2.18 2.65 14.51
N ALA A 165 1.40 3.70 14.82
CA ALA A 165 -0.04 3.61 14.89
C ALA A 165 -0.66 3.22 13.53
N LEU A 166 -0.16 3.75 12.41
CA LEU A 166 -0.59 3.32 11.08
C LEU A 166 -0.26 1.85 10.80
N CYS A 167 0.91 1.36 11.23
CA CYS A 167 1.27 -0.06 11.13
C CYS A 167 0.29 -0.96 11.87
N LEU A 168 -0.37 -0.49 12.93
CA LEU A 168 -1.35 -1.28 13.69
C LEU A 168 -2.78 -1.09 13.14
N LEU A 169 -3.18 0.16 12.89
CA LEU A 169 -4.55 0.49 12.48
C LEU A 169 -4.87 0.03 11.05
N GLY A 170 -3.90 0.08 10.13
CA GLY A 170 -4.07 -0.41 8.75
C GLY A 170 -4.53 -1.88 8.67
N PRO A 171 -3.75 -2.84 9.21
CA PRO A 171 -4.13 -4.25 9.19
C PRO A 171 -5.37 -4.57 10.03
N LEU A 172 -5.61 -3.84 11.15
CA LEU A 172 -6.85 -3.97 11.91
C LEU A 172 -8.07 -3.57 11.06
N LEU A 173 -7.97 -2.47 10.31
CA LEU A 173 -9.03 -2.04 9.41
C LEU A 173 -9.28 -3.08 8.31
N LEU A 174 -8.22 -3.69 7.75
CA LEU A 174 -8.36 -4.80 6.79
C LEU A 174 -9.07 -6.01 7.42
N ALA A 175 -8.69 -6.41 8.64
CA ALA A 175 -9.36 -7.51 9.34
C ALA A 175 -10.84 -7.21 9.62
N CYS A 176 -11.18 -5.99 10.04
CA CYS A 176 -12.55 -5.55 10.21
C CYS A 176 -13.33 -5.58 8.89
N LEU A 177 -12.73 -5.09 7.80
CA LEU A 177 -13.36 -5.10 6.48
C LEU A 177 -13.64 -6.53 6.00
N LYS A 178 -12.85 -7.54 6.37
CA LYS A 178 -13.18 -8.95 6.11
C LYS A 178 -14.55 -9.33 6.68
N VAL A 179 -14.83 -8.93 7.92
CA VAL A 179 -16.06 -9.29 8.63
C VAL A 179 -17.28 -8.61 8.01
N TRP A 180 -17.14 -7.37 7.57
CA TRP A 180 -18.25 -6.58 7.03
C TRP A 180 -18.46 -6.72 5.52
N ALA A 181 -17.38 -6.71 4.74
CA ALA A 181 -17.46 -6.64 3.28
C ALA A 181 -17.68 -8.01 2.62
N VAL A 182 -17.18 -9.10 3.19
CA VAL A 182 -17.37 -10.46 2.64
C VAL A 182 -18.86 -10.86 2.58
N PRO A 183 -19.67 -10.71 3.66
CA PRO A 183 -21.09 -11.02 3.58
C PRO A 183 -21.83 -10.07 2.62
N MET A 184 -21.54 -8.77 2.66
CA MET A 184 -22.18 -7.82 1.74
C MET A 184 -21.85 -8.06 0.26
N LEU A 185 -20.64 -8.52 -0.06
CA LEU A 185 -20.25 -8.85 -1.43
C LEU A 185 -20.90 -10.14 -1.93
N LEU A 186 -21.16 -11.10 -1.03
CA LEU A 186 -21.88 -12.34 -1.35
C LEU A 186 -23.39 -12.09 -1.54
N ASP A 187 -23.97 -11.16 -0.77
CA ASP A 187 -25.39 -10.80 -0.88
C ASP A 187 -25.70 -9.94 -2.13
N LEU A 188 -24.67 -9.35 -2.76
CA LEU A 188 -24.77 -8.50 -3.96
C LEU A 188 -24.42 -9.22 -5.27
N THR A 189 -24.04 -10.50 -5.21
CA THR A 189 -23.77 -11.38 -6.37
C THR A 189 -24.92 -12.35 -6.60
#